data_AF-A0A522VLB4-F1
#
_entry.id   AF-A0A522VLB4-F1
#
_cell.length_a   1.000
_cell.length_b   1.000
_cell.length_c   1.000
_cell.angle_alpha   90.00
_cell.angle_beta   90.00
_cell.angle_gamma   90.00
#
_symmetry.space_group_name_H-M   'P 1'
#
loop_
_entity.id
_entity.type
_entity.pdbx_description
1 polymer ?
#
loop_
_entity_poly.entity_id
_entity_poly.type
_entity_poly.pdbx_seq_one_letter_code
_entity_poly.pdbx_strand_id
1 'polypeptide(L)'
;MRLTQIRLSGFKSFVDPTSIHVPGALVGVVGPNGCGKSNVIDAVRWVLGESRAAALRGDSMQDVIFNGAGERKPLNRASVELIFDNALGRAAGQWSQYAEISVRRLLQRDGESGYYINNTHVRRRDVTDMFLGTGLGPRAYAIIEQGMIQRVIEARPEDLRLFLEEAAGVSRYRERRKETEARLADTRDNLARVNDIRQELGAQLERLEAQAQVATRYQDYRQELQLKQHLLWFLRRRDAAAERERHAGEIARVGVEMEAETARLREAENR
;
A
#
# COMPACT_ATOMS: atom_id res chain seq x y z
N MET A 1 -29.95 -8.00 13.29
CA MET A 1 -30.37 -7.53 11.96
C MET A 1 -31.46 -8.45 11.47
N ARG A 2 -32.55 -7.89 10.92
CA ARG A 2 -33.67 -8.65 10.35
C ARG A 2 -33.96 -8.12 8.95
N LEU A 3 -34.10 -8.99 7.96
CA LEU A 3 -34.47 -8.59 6.61
C LEU A 3 -35.93 -8.11 6.61
N THR A 4 -36.19 -6.89 6.14
CA THR A 4 -37.54 -6.29 6.06
C THR A 4 -38.05 -6.20 4.64
N GLN A 5 -37.17 -5.98 3.67
CA GLN A 5 -37.56 -5.81 2.27
C GLN A 5 -36.46 -6.30 1.32
N ILE A 6 -36.87 -6.90 0.21
CA ILE A 6 -36.02 -7.28 -0.92
C ILE A 6 -36.51 -6.50 -2.14
N ARG A 7 -35.66 -5.70 -2.76
CA ARG A 7 -35.95 -4.99 -4.01
C ARG A 7 -35.14 -5.59 -5.15
N LEU A 8 -35.81 -5.92 -6.23
CA LEU A 8 -35.27 -6.65 -7.38
C LEU A 8 -35.56 -5.84 -8.64
N SER A 9 -34.60 -5.73 -9.55
CA SER A 9 -34.84 -5.18 -10.89
C SER A 9 -33.85 -5.77 -11.88
N GLY A 10 -34.36 -6.24 -13.03
CA GLY A 10 -33.56 -6.89 -14.07
C GLY A 10 -32.84 -8.17 -13.64
N PHE A 11 -33.25 -8.78 -12.52
CA PHE A 11 -32.62 -9.96 -11.95
C PHE A 11 -33.38 -11.23 -12.34
N LYS A 12 -32.79 -12.06 -13.22
CA LYS A 12 -33.40 -13.29 -13.73
C LYS A 12 -34.85 -13.07 -14.18
N SER A 13 -35.81 -13.76 -13.56
CA SER A 13 -37.25 -13.64 -13.87
C SER A 13 -37.88 -12.29 -13.46
N PHE A 14 -37.20 -11.47 -12.66
CA PHE A 14 -37.70 -10.17 -12.17
C PHE A 14 -37.24 -9.04 -13.09
N VAL A 15 -37.96 -8.85 -14.20
CA VAL A 15 -37.65 -7.80 -15.19
C VAL A 15 -37.93 -6.42 -14.61
N ASP A 16 -39.17 -6.21 -14.15
CA ASP A 16 -39.65 -4.94 -13.63
C ASP A 16 -39.23 -4.75 -12.17
N PRO A 17 -39.01 -3.49 -11.71
CA PRO A 17 -38.74 -3.19 -10.32
C PRO A 17 -39.82 -3.79 -9.40
N THR A 18 -39.42 -4.78 -8.60
CA THR A 18 -40.31 -5.54 -7.73
C THR A 18 -39.81 -5.43 -6.31
N SER A 19 -40.72 -5.16 -5.37
CA SER A 19 -40.39 -5.12 -3.95
C SER A 19 -41.17 -6.18 -3.18
N ILE A 20 -40.44 -7.03 -2.46
CA ILE A 20 -40.97 -8.12 -1.65
C ILE A 20 -40.78 -7.73 -0.19
N HIS A 21 -41.88 -7.62 0.55
CA HIS A 21 -41.85 -7.30 1.98
C HIS A 21 -41.76 -8.57 2.82
N VAL A 22 -40.97 -8.52 3.89
CA VAL A 22 -40.72 -9.62 4.83
C VAL A 22 -41.15 -9.15 6.23
N PRO A 23 -42.46 -9.14 6.54
CA PRO A 23 -42.99 -8.49 7.74
C PRO A 23 -42.76 -9.29 9.03
N GLY A 24 -42.55 -10.60 8.94
CA GLY A 24 -42.52 -11.51 10.08
C GLY A 24 -41.33 -12.46 10.08
N ALA A 25 -41.22 -13.27 11.14
CA ALA A 25 -40.19 -14.31 11.27
C ALA A 25 -40.42 -15.50 10.32
N LEU A 26 -41.67 -15.75 9.93
CA LEU A 26 -42.06 -16.80 9.00
C LEU A 26 -42.73 -16.16 7.79
N VAL A 27 -42.17 -16.35 6.61
CA VAL A 27 -42.73 -15.87 5.34
C VAL A 27 -42.70 -17.01 4.33
N GLY A 28 -43.85 -17.31 3.74
CA GLY A 28 -43.98 -18.33 2.69
C GLY A 28 -43.96 -17.68 1.31
N VAL A 29 -43.04 -18.13 0.45
CA VAL A 29 -43.03 -17.76 -0.97
C VAL A 29 -43.65 -18.90 -1.77
N VAL A 30 -44.87 -18.69 -2.25
CA VAL A 30 -45.66 -19.70 -2.98
C VAL A 30 -45.93 -19.26 -4.42
N GLY A 31 -46.20 -20.23 -5.28
CA GLY A 31 -46.46 -20.01 -6.71
C GLY A 31 -46.26 -21.28 -7.53
N PRO A 32 -46.62 -21.29 -8.82
CA PRO A 32 -46.45 -22.45 -9.70
C PRO A 32 -44.98 -22.74 -10.02
N ASN A 33 -44.68 -23.89 -10.62
CA ASN A 33 -43.31 -24.18 -11.07
C ASN A 33 -42.90 -23.21 -12.17
N GLY A 34 -41.64 -22.76 -12.14
CA GLY A 34 -41.11 -21.81 -13.12
C GLY A 34 -41.42 -20.32 -12.87
N CYS A 35 -42.22 -19.94 -11.86
CA CYS A 35 -42.52 -18.52 -11.57
C CYS A 35 -41.37 -17.74 -10.88
N GLY A 36 -40.19 -18.35 -10.72
CA GLY A 36 -39.03 -17.64 -10.15
C GLY A 36 -38.94 -17.66 -8.61
N LYS A 37 -39.67 -18.53 -7.91
CA LYS A 37 -39.58 -18.67 -6.43
C LYS A 37 -38.14 -18.85 -5.94
N SER A 38 -37.39 -19.78 -6.55
CA SER A 38 -35.99 -20.02 -6.20
C SER A 38 -35.08 -18.82 -6.50
N ASN A 39 -35.44 -17.98 -7.48
CA ASN A 39 -34.65 -16.80 -7.84
C ASN A 39 -34.65 -15.75 -6.72
N VAL A 40 -35.64 -15.74 -5.82
CA VAL A 40 -35.64 -14.86 -4.64
C VAL A 40 -34.47 -15.21 -3.71
N ILE A 41 -34.24 -16.50 -3.46
CA ILE A 41 -33.13 -16.97 -2.63
C ILE A 41 -31.78 -16.73 -3.35
N ASP A 42 -31.73 -16.94 -4.66
CA ASP A 42 -30.53 -16.66 -5.45
C ASP A 42 -30.17 -15.16 -5.40
N ALA A 43 -31.17 -14.27 -5.45
CA ALA A 43 -30.97 -12.83 -5.28
C ALA A 43 -30.37 -12.48 -3.92
N VAL A 44 -30.87 -13.07 -2.83
CA VAL A 44 -30.32 -12.86 -1.49
C VAL A 44 -28.85 -13.31 -1.43
N ARG A 45 -28.54 -14.52 -1.92
CA ARG A 45 -27.15 -15.02 -1.94
C ARG A 45 -26.22 -14.17 -2.80
N TRP A 46 -26.72 -13.70 -3.93
CA TRP A 46 -25.97 -12.86 -4.84
C TRP A 46 -25.57 -11.55 -4.18
N VAL A 47 -26.46 -10.89 -3.44
CA VAL A 47 -26.12 -9.67 -2.69
C VAL A 47 -25.17 -9.95 -1.52
N LEU A 48 -25.32 -11.09 -0.84
CA LEU A 48 -24.44 -11.50 0.27
C LEU A 48 -23.02 -11.92 -0.17
N GLY A 49 -22.70 -11.82 -1.46
CA GLY A 49 -21.34 -11.95 -1.96
C GLY A 49 -20.98 -13.28 -2.61
N GLU A 50 -21.97 -14.11 -2.96
CA GLU A 50 -21.74 -15.33 -3.76
C GLU A 50 -21.14 -14.96 -5.12
N SER A 51 -20.04 -15.63 -5.47
CA SER A 51 -19.23 -15.37 -6.66
C SER A 51 -19.25 -16.52 -7.66
N ARG A 52 -19.79 -17.69 -7.30
CA ARG A 52 -19.91 -18.84 -8.20
C ARG A 52 -21.24 -18.77 -8.94
N ALA A 53 -21.18 -18.66 -10.26
CA ALA A 53 -22.38 -18.67 -11.12
C ALA A 53 -23.20 -19.96 -10.93
N ALA A 54 -22.53 -21.11 -10.82
CA ALA A 54 -23.18 -22.40 -10.58
C ALA A 54 -24.03 -22.44 -9.30
N ALA A 55 -23.62 -21.73 -8.24
CA ALA A 55 -24.41 -21.63 -7.00
C ALA A 55 -25.69 -20.82 -7.19
N LEU A 56 -25.69 -19.92 -8.19
CA LEU A 56 -26.85 -19.13 -8.59
C LEU A 56 -27.58 -19.78 -9.76
N ARG A 57 -27.37 -21.07 -10.06
CA ARG A 57 -28.04 -21.77 -11.18
C ARG A 57 -27.86 -21.07 -12.54
N GLY A 58 -26.66 -20.54 -12.79
CA GLY A 58 -26.24 -19.98 -14.08
C GLY A 58 -24.84 -20.46 -14.46
N ASP A 59 -24.48 -20.31 -15.73
CA ASP A 59 -23.18 -20.72 -16.27
C ASP A 59 -22.16 -19.58 -16.13
N SER A 60 -22.61 -18.35 -16.33
CA SER A 60 -21.87 -17.10 -16.15
C SER A 60 -22.50 -16.20 -15.10
N MET A 61 -21.69 -15.34 -14.48
CA MET A 61 -22.21 -14.32 -13.55
C MET A 61 -23.14 -13.33 -14.27
N GLN A 62 -23.00 -13.16 -15.59
CA GLN A 62 -23.88 -12.32 -16.40
C GLN A 62 -25.30 -12.91 -16.55
N ASP A 63 -25.49 -14.21 -16.31
CA ASP A 63 -26.80 -14.89 -16.43
C ASP A 63 -27.78 -14.48 -15.32
N VAL A 64 -27.31 -13.73 -14.33
CA VAL A 64 -28.20 -13.08 -13.35
C VAL A 64 -28.97 -11.91 -13.97
N ILE A 65 -28.49 -11.35 -15.08
CA ILE A 65 -29.17 -10.29 -15.83
C ILE A 65 -30.23 -10.91 -16.72
N PHE A 66 -31.44 -10.33 -16.70
CA PHE A 66 -32.52 -10.78 -17.57
C PHE A 66 -32.12 -10.75 -19.05
N ASN A 67 -32.09 -11.94 -19.67
CA ASN A 67 -31.61 -12.13 -21.04
C ASN A 67 -32.72 -12.05 -22.12
N GLY A 68 -33.90 -11.55 -21.76
CA GLY A 68 -35.06 -11.49 -22.66
C GLY A 68 -35.91 -12.76 -22.61
N ALA A 69 -37.22 -12.60 -22.84
CA ALA A 69 -38.17 -13.70 -22.93
C ALA A 69 -39.42 -13.25 -23.69
N GLY A 70 -39.83 -14.02 -24.70
CA GLY A 70 -40.98 -13.67 -25.55
C GLY A 70 -40.80 -12.30 -26.20
N GLU A 71 -41.71 -11.37 -25.91
CA GLU A 71 -41.68 -9.99 -26.43
C GLU A 71 -40.79 -9.04 -25.61
N ARG A 72 -40.28 -9.46 -24.45
CA ARG A 72 -39.47 -8.60 -23.58
C ARG A 72 -38.01 -8.61 -24.00
N LYS A 73 -37.48 -7.43 -24.30
CA LYS A 73 -36.07 -7.20 -24.63
C LYS A 73 -35.14 -7.54 -23.45
N PRO A 74 -33.90 -7.99 -23.72
CA PRO A 74 -32.89 -8.17 -22.69
C PRO A 74 -32.57 -6.84 -22.00
N LEU A 75 -32.23 -6.91 -20.71
CA LEU A 75 -31.78 -5.76 -19.93
C LEU A 75 -30.25 -5.72 -19.87
N ASN A 76 -29.69 -4.53 -19.62
CA ASN A 76 -28.24 -4.32 -19.53
C ASN A 76 -27.71 -4.35 -18.10
N ARG A 77 -28.60 -4.42 -17.10
CA ARG A 77 -28.22 -4.44 -15.69
C ARG A 77 -29.19 -5.25 -14.85
N ALA A 78 -28.66 -5.81 -13.77
CA ALA A 78 -29.43 -6.38 -12.68
C ALA A 78 -29.06 -5.64 -11.38
N SER A 79 -30.06 -5.30 -10.58
CA SER A 79 -29.86 -4.74 -9.24
C SER A 79 -30.72 -5.49 -8.23
N VAL A 80 -30.12 -5.83 -7.11
CA VAL A 80 -30.83 -6.38 -5.96
C VAL A 80 -30.41 -5.60 -4.73
N GLU A 81 -31.38 -5.15 -3.95
CA GLU A 81 -31.18 -4.44 -2.69
C GLU A 81 -31.91 -5.17 -1.57
N LEU A 82 -31.19 -5.46 -0.49
CA LEU A 82 -31.70 -6.05 0.74
C LEU A 82 -31.73 -4.98 1.81
N ILE A 83 -32.88 -4.78 2.43
CA ILE A 83 -33.06 -3.79 3.50
C ILE A 83 -33.22 -4.54 4.81
N PHE A 84 -32.40 -4.15 5.78
CA PHE A 84 -32.34 -4.77 7.09
C PHE A 84 -32.68 -3.77 8.20
N ASP A 85 -33.57 -4.18 9.08
CA ASP A 85 -33.80 -3.56 10.36
C ASP A 85 -32.64 -3.91 11.32
N ASN A 86 -31.98 -2.86 11.79
CA ASN A 86 -30.84 -2.89 12.71
C ASN A 86 -31.12 -2.06 13.98
N ALA A 87 -32.38 -1.94 14.43
CA ALA A 87 -32.73 -1.21 15.66
C ALA A 87 -31.96 -1.68 16.91
N LEU A 88 -31.51 -2.94 16.94
CA LEU A 88 -30.71 -3.53 18.03
C LEU A 88 -29.20 -3.31 17.89
N GLY A 89 -28.72 -2.54 16.91
CA GLY A 89 -27.30 -2.21 16.73
C GLY A 89 -26.38 -3.42 16.51
N ARG A 90 -26.91 -4.52 15.95
CA ARG A 90 -26.16 -5.79 15.79
C ARG A 90 -25.25 -5.81 14.56
N ALA A 91 -25.36 -4.82 13.68
CA ALA A 91 -24.45 -4.69 12.54
C ALA A 91 -23.01 -4.40 12.98
N ALA A 92 -22.04 -4.95 12.27
CA ALA A 92 -20.64 -4.75 12.61
C ALA A 92 -20.12 -3.36 12.19
N GLY A 93 -19.21 -2.81 12.99
CA GLY A 93 -18.42 -1.62 12.66
C GLY A 93 -19.22 -0.32 12.59
N GLN A 94 -18.86 0.52 11.62
CA GLN A 94 -19.45 1.86 11.42
C GLN A 94 -20.94 1.84 11.07
N TRP A 95 -21.48 0.69 10.66
CA TRP A 95 -22.89 0.53 10.28
C TRP A 95 -23.82 0.31 11.48
N SER A 96 -23.26 0.00 12.66
CA SER A 96 -24.01 -0.23 13.91
C SER A 96 -24.90 0.96 14.32
N GLN A 97 -24.52 2.18 13.92
CA GLN A 97 -25.20 3.43 14.26
C GLN A 97 -26.51 3.63 13.50
N TYR A 98 -26.70 2.92 12.38
CA TYR A 98 -27.88 3.07 11.55
C TYR A 98 -28.97 2.09 11.99
N ALA A 99 -30.18 2.61 12.20
CA ALA A 99 -31.36 1.81 12.53
C ALA A 99 -31.82 0.94 11.35
N GLU A 100 -31.52 1.36 10.12
CA GLU A 100 -31.77 0.61 8.89
C GLU A 100 -30.51 0.54 8.04
N ILE A 101 -30.25 -0.62 7.45
CA ILE A 101 -29.10 -0.86 6.58
C ILE A 101 -29.60 -1.43 5.25
N SER A 102 -29.34 -0.73 4.15
CA SER A 102 -29.55 -1.24 2.80
C SER A 102 -28.25 -1.78 2.23
N VAL A 103 -28.28 -2.99 1.68
CA VAL A 103 -27.16 -3.60 0.97
C VAL A 103 -27.60 -3.88 -0.45
N ARG A 104 -26.94 -3.24 -1.42
CA ARG A 104 -27.29 -3.35 -2.82
C ARG A 104 -26.11 -3.85 -3.64
N ARG A 105 -26.37 -4.82 -4.52
CA ARG A 105 -25.44 -5.25 -5.56
C ARG A 105 -26.00 -4.86 -6.92
N LEU A 106 -25.16 -4.29 -7.77
CA LEU A 106 -25.45 -3.93 -9.15
C LEU A 106 -24.47 -4.66 -10.06
N LEU A 107 -24.95 -5.28 -11.12
CA LEU A 107 -24.11 -5.84 -12.18
C LEU A 107 -24.57 -5.32 -13.52
N GLN A 108 -23.60 -4.86 -14.31
CA GLN A 108 -23.78 -4.41 -15.67
C GLN A 108 -23.28 -5.48 -16.66
N ARG A 109 -23.79 -5.44 -17.89
CA ARG A 109 -23.49 -6.43 -18.94
C ARG A 109 -22.03 -6.39 -19.43
N ASP A 110 -21.36 -5.27 -19.22
CA ASP A 110 -19.92 -5.09 -19.44
C ASP A 110 -19.04 -5.83 -18.40
N GLY A 111 -19.66 -6.40 -17.36
CA GLY A 111 -18.99 -7.12 -16.29
C GLY A 111 -18.72 -6.27 -15.04
N GLU A 112 -19.06 -4.99 -15.03
CA GLU A 112 -18.89 -4.13 -13.86
C GLU A 112 -19.88 -4.55 -12.75
N SER A 113 -19.33 -5.01 -11.61
CA SER A 113 -20.11 -5.35 -10.41
C SER A 113 -19.80 -4.37 -9.29
N GLY A 114 -20.78 -3.57 -8.89
CA GLY A 114 -20.69 -2.63 -7.78
C GLY A 114 -21.45 -3.12 -6.55
N TYR A 115 -20.90 -2.86 -5.36
CA TYR A 115 -21.57 -3.08 -4.07
C TYR A 115 -21.81 -1.74 -3.39
N TYR A 116 -22.94 -1.63 -2.70
CA TYR A 116 -23.35 -0.42 -2.02
C TYR A 116 -23.93 -0.78 -0.65
N ILE A 117 -23.56 -0.03 0.38
CA ILE A 117 -24.21 -0.06 1.70
C ILE A 117 -24.74 1.35 1.98
N ASN A 118 -26.04 1.50 2.25
CA ASN A 118 -26.69 2.81 2.44
C ASN A 118 -26.31 3.81 1.33
N ASN A 119 -26.41 3.37 0.08
CA ASN A 119 -26.01 4.10 -1.14
C ASN A 119 -24.53 4.50 -1.27
N THR A 120 -23.68 4.17 -0.29
CA THR A 120 -22.23 4.39 -0.38
C THR A 120 -21.58 3.21 -1.10
N HIS A 121 -20.74 3.48 -2.10
CA HIS A 121 -20.01 2.43 -2.81
C HIS A 121 -18.97 1.77 -1.89
N VAL A 122 -18.99 0.45 -1.82
CA VAL A 122 -18.12 -0.36 -0.94
C VAL A 122 -17.51 -1.53 -1.69
N ARG A 123 -16.49 -2.16 -1.12
CA ARG A 123 -15.91 -3.39 -1.68
C ARG A 123 -16.78 -4.58 -1.30
N ARG A 124 -16.74 -5.63 -2.12
CA ARG A 124 -17.38 -6.92 -1.80
C ARG A 124 -16.94 -7.46 -0.44
N ARG A 125 -15.65 -7.29 -0.09
CA ARG A 125 -15.11 -7.72 1.21
C ARG A 125 -15.82 -7.02 2.37
N ASP A 126 -16.13 -5.73 2.25
CA ASP A 126 -16.79 -4.96 3.30
C ASP A 126 -18.21 -5.49 3.56
N VAL A 127 -18.93 -5.91 2.50
CA VAL A 127 -20.24 -6.56 2.63
C VAL A 127 -20.12 -7.91 3.32
N THR A 128 -19.17 -8.75 2.90
CA THR A 128 -18.92 -10.06 3.55
C THR A 128 -18.55 -9.89 5.03
N ASP A 129 -17.68 -8.94 5.35
CA ASP A 129 -17.20 -8.66 6.70
C ASP A 129 -18.33 -8.14 7.61
N MET A 130 -19.30 -7.40 7.05
CA MET A 130 -20.46 -6.92 7.80
C MET A 130 -21.35 -8.08 8.30
N PHE A 131 -21.48 -9.14 7.52
CA PHE A 131 -22.29 -10.31 7.89
C PHE A 131 -21.48 -11.47 8.49
N LEU A 132 -20.17 -11.31 8.62
CA LEU A 132 -19.30 -12.36 9.15
C LEU A 132 -19.64 -12.66 10.63
N GLY A 133 -19.90 -13.93 10.95
CA GLY A 133 -20.34 -14.35 12.28
C GLY A 133 -21.83 -14.12 12.58
N THR A 134 -22.61 -13.60 11.63
CA THR A 134 -24.09 -13.55 11.72
C THR A 134 -24.75 -14.80 11.15
N GLY A 135 -23.97 -15.70 10.55
CA GLY A 135 -24.47 -16.87 9.81
C GLY A 135 -24.97 -16.56 8.40
N LEU A 136 -24.96 -15.28 7.97
CA LEU A 136 -25.41 -14.79 6.67
C LEU A 136 -24.22 -14.41 5.75
N GLY A 137 -23.36 -15.36 5.38
CA GLY A 137 -22.28 -15.13 4.41
C GLY A 137 -22.40 -15.97 3.11
N PRO A 138 -21.38 -15.92 2.22
CA PRO A 138 -21.28 -16.81 1.07
C PRO A 138 -21.25 -18.30 1.44
N ARG A 139 -20.89 -18.59 2.70
CA ARG A 139 -20.89 -19.92 3.33
C ARG A 139 -21.97 -20.03 4.41
N ALA A 140 -23.03 -19.23 4.30
CA ALA A 140 -24.14 -19.21 5.25
C ALA A 140 -24.76 -20.60 5.41
N TYR A 141 -24.74 -21.13 6.64
CA TYR A 141 -25.62 -22.24 7.02
C TYR A 141 -27.08 -21.79 7.11
N ALA A 142 -27.34 -20.48 7.22
CA ALA A 142 -28.69 -19.91 7.33
C ALA A 142 -29.51 -20.02 6.03
N ILE A 143 -28.88 -20.28 4.88
CA ILE A 143 -29.59 -20.40 3.60
C ILE A 143 -29.48 -21.84 3.10
N ILE A 144 -30.54 -22.61 3.32
CA ILE A 144 -30.59 -24.02 2.93
C ILE A 144 -31.07 -24.14 1.48
N GLU A 145 -30.19 -24.68 0.64
CA GLU A 145 -30.47 -25.00 -0.75
C GLU A 145 -31.18 -26.36 -0.91
N GLN A 146 -31.85 -26.53 -2.05
CA GLN A 146 -32.27 -27.86 -2.47
C GLN A 146 -31.04 -28.77 -2.60
N GLY A 147 -31.08 -29.95 -1.95
CA GLY A 147 -29.97 -30.90 -1.91
C GLY A 147 -28.86 -30.56 -0.91
N MET A 148 -28.90 -29.40 -0.25
CA MET A 148 -27.88 -29.02 0.73
C MET A 148 -27.93 -29.91 1.98
N ILE A 149 -29.13 -30.30 2.43
CA ILE A 149 -29.29 -31.21 3.58
C ILE A 149 -28.58 -32.54 3.31
N GLN A 150 -28.80 -33.12 2.12
CA GLN A 150 -28.15 -34.37 1.74
C GLN A 150 -26.63 -34.22 1.65
N ARG A 151 -26.14 -33.12 1.07
CA ARG A 151 -24.69 -32.83 1.03
C ARG A 151 -24.07 -32.72 2.42
N VAL A 152 -24.78 -32.15 3.39
CA VAL A 152 -24.30 -32.04 4.78
C VAL A 152 -24.26 -33.42 5.45
N ILE A 153 -25.25 -34.27 5.19
CA ILE A 153 -25.31 -35.65 5.72
C ILE A 153 -24.18 -36.52 5.15
N GLU A 154 -23.88 -36.36 3.85
CA GLU A 154 -22.85 -37.12 3.14
C GLU A 154 -21.45 -36.46 3.21
N ALA A 155 -21.32 -35.30 3.86
CA ALA A 155 -20.09 -34.53 3.90
C ALA A 155 -18.97 -35.26 4.66
N ARG A 156 -17.74 -35.10 4.17
CA ARG A 156 -16.56 -35.54 4.91
C ARG A 156 -16.37 -34.67 6.17
N PRO A 157 -15.70 -35.18 7.22
CA PRO A 157 -15.48 -34.43 8.45
C PRO A 157 -14.84 -33.05 8.25
N GLU A 158 -13.95 -32.92 7.27
CA GLU A 158 -13.27 -31.66 6.90
C GLU A 158 -14.26 -30.61 6.38
N ASP A 159 -15.19 -31.03 5.53
CA ASP A 159 -16.22 -30.18 4.94
C ASP A 159 -17.28 -29.80 5.99
N LEU A 160 -17.65 -30.75 6.86
CA LEU A 160 -18.58 -30.53 7.97
C LEU A 160 -18.02 -29.55 9.01
N ARG A 161 -16.71 -29.63 9.29
CA ARG A 161 -16.03 -28.74 10.24
C ARG A 161 -16.23 -27.27 9.89
N LEU A 162 -16.25 -26.91 8.61
CA LEU A 162 -16.47 -25.54 8.17
C LEU A 162 -17.83 -25.00 8.61
N PHE A 163 -18.89 -25.82 8.52
CA PHE A 163 -20.22 -25.45 8.98
C PHE A 163 -20.28 -25.29 10.50
N LEU A 164 -19.60 -26.18 11.24
CA LEU A 164 -19.54 -26.13 12.70
C LEU A 164 -18.77 -24.89 13.20
N GLU A 165 -17.66 -24.54 12.56
CA GLU A 165 -16.88 -23.35 12.92
C GLU A 165 -17.65 -22.06 12.68
N GLU A 166 -18.42 -21.99 11.61
CA GLU A 166 -19.29 -20.85 11.31
C GLU A 166 -20.45 -20.75 12.29
N ALA A 167 -21.08 -21.89 12.63
CA ALA A 167 -22.15 -21.95 13.64
C ALA A 167 -21.63 -21.57 15.04
N ALA A 168 -20.40 -21.95 15.38
CA ALA A 168 -19.74 -21.57 16.62
C ALA A 168 -19.24 -20.10 16.62
N GLY A 169 -19.30 -19.39 15.49
CA GLY A 169 -18.84 -18.00 15.36
C GLY A 169 -17.32 -17.84 15.47
N VAL A 170 -16.56 -18.93 15.38
CA VAL A 170 -15.09 -18.92 15.52
C VAL A 170 -14.41 -18.42 14.24
N SER A 171 -15.09 -18.50 13.10
CA SER A 171 -14.59 -18.03 11.79
C SER A 171 -14.05 -16.60 11.82
N ARG A 172 -14.71 -15.68 12.55
CA ARG A 172 -14.25 -14.28 12.70
C ARG A 172 -12.87 -14.19 13.33
N TYR A 173 -12.67 -14.92 14.41
CA TYR A 173 -11.40 -14.93 15.14
C TYR A 173 -10.32 -15.62 14.33
N ARG A 174 -10.68 -16.70 13.62
CA ARG A 174 -9.76 -17.44 12.75
C ARG A 174 -9.25 -16.57 11.59
N GLU A 175 -10.15 -15.87 10.90
CA GLU A 175 -9.76 -15.00 9.78
C GLU A 175 -8.93 -13.81 10.27
N ARG A 176 -9.33 -13.18 11.38
CA ARG A 176 -8.57 -12.09 11.99
C ARG A 176 -7.17 -12.53 12.45
N ARG A 177 -7.05 -13.74 13.00
CA ARG A 177 -5.77 -14.34 13.38
C ARG A 177 -4.88 -14.54 12.15
N LYS A 178 -5.42 -15.12 11.07
CA LYS A 178 -4.68 -15.34 9.82
C LYS A 178 -4.19 -14.02 9.20
N GLU A 179 -5.05 -13.00 9.18
CA GLU A 179 -4.66 -11.66 8.70
C GLU A 179 -3.56 -11.04 9.57
N THR A 180 -3.66 -11.20 10.89
CA THR A 180 -2.63 -10.70 11.82
C THR A 180 -1.31 -11.45 11.66
N GLU A 181 -1.34 -12.77 11.50
CA GLU A 181 -0.16 -13.59 11.22
C GLU A 181 0.54 -13.16 9.91
N ALA A 182 -0.23 -12.90 8.85
CA ALA A 182 0.31 -12.39 7.59
C ALA A 182 0.98 -11.02 7.76
N ARG A 183 0.31 -10.06 8.42
CA ARG A 183 0.89 -8.74 8.69
C ARG A 183 2.16 -8.82 9.54
N LEU A 184 2.21 -9.74 10.51
CA LEU A 184 3.40 -9.98 11.32
C LEU A 184 4.55 -10.54 10.50
N ALA A 185 4.27 -11.45 9.55
CA ALA A 185 5.28 -11.96 8.62
C ALA A 185 5.85 -10.82 7.76
N ASP A 186 4.99 -10.03 7.12
CA ASP A 186 5.42 -8.88 6.31
C ASP A 186 6.26 -7.88 7.12
N THR A 187 5.88 -7.64 8.38
CA THR A 187 6.62 -6.74 9.27
C THR A 187 8.01 -7.27 9.61
N ARG A 188 8.16 -8.60 9.79
CA ARG A 188 9.46 -9.24 10.04
C ARG A 188 10.37 -9.14 8.82
N ASP A 189 9.83 -9.34 7.62
CA ASP A 189 10.60 -9.21 6.38
C ASP A 189 11.08 -7.76 6.17
N ASN A 190 10.21 -6.78 6.46
CA ASN A 190 10.59 -5.37 6.43
C ASN A 190 11.70 -5.04 7.45
N LEU A 191 11.62 -5.58 8.67
CA LEU A 191 12.66 -5.40 9.68
C LEU A 191 13.99 -6.02 9.27
N ALA A 192 13.97 -7.20 8.62
CA ALA A 192 15.18 -7.83 8.10
C ALA A 192 15.85 -6.89 7.07
N ARG A 193 15.08 -6.39 6.10
CA ARG A 193 15.59 -5.45 5.09
C ARG A 193 16.17 -4.16 5.69
N VAL A 194 15.52 -3.59 6.70
CA VAL A 194 16.02 -2.39 7.39
C VAL A 194 17.34 -2.69 8.12
N ASN A 195 17.47 -3.86 8.74
CA ASN A 195 18.71 -4.26 9.38
C ASN A 195 19.85 -4.43 8.37
N ASP A 196 19.58 -4.99 7.19
CA ASP A 196 20.58 -5.13 6.12
C ASP A 196 21.10 -3.76 5.66
N ILE A 197 20.18 -2.82 5.38
CA ILE A 197 20.53 -1.44 5.01
C ILE A 197 21.34 -0.76 6.12
N ARG A 198 20.96 -0.96 7.38
CA ARG A 198 21.68 -0.39 8.52
C ARG A 198 23.12 -0.92 8.60
N GLN A 199 23.32 -2.22 8.38
CA GLN A 199 24.66 -2.82 8.37
C GLN A 199 25.51 -2.29 7.21
N GLU A 200 24.93 -2.19 6.01
CA GLU A 200 25.60 -1.62 4.84
C GLU A 200 26.04 -0.17 5.09
N LEU A 201 25.14 0.68 5.58
CA LEU A 201 25.43 2.07 5.91
C LEU A 201 26.48 2.19 7.03
N GLY A 202 26.46 1.29 8.03
CA GLY A 202 27.48 1.23 9.07
C GLY A 202 28.88 1.00 8.49
N ALA A 203 29.02 0.03 7.59
CA ALA A 203 30.29 -0.24 6.91
C ALA A 203 30.75 0.93 6.01
N GLN A 204 29.82 1.64 5.38
CA GLN A 204 30.15 2.85 4.61
C GLN A 204 30.63 4.00 5.50
N LEU A 205 30.00 4.20 6.66
CA LEU A 205 30.40 5.23 7.63
C LEU A 205 31.82 5.00 8.13
N GLU A 206 32.18 3.77 8.52
CA GLU A 206 33.54 3.44 8.97
C GLU A 206 34.60 3.77 7.91
N ARG A 207 34.32 3.46 6.64
CA ARG A 207 35.23 3.80 5.52
C ARG A 207 35.37 5.31 5.34
N LEU A 208 34.26 6.03 5.37
CA LEU A 208 34.24 7.49 5.23
C LEU A 208 34.95 8.19 6.39
N GLU A 209 34.83 7.67 7.61
CA GLU A 209 35.52 8.20 8.78
C GLU A 209 37.04 8.03 8.65
N ALA A 210 37.51 6.86 8.21
CA ALA A 210 38.92 6.64 7.93
C ALA A 210 39.46 7.58 6.83
N GLN A 211 38.68 7.78 5.76
CA GLN A 211 39.03 8.72 4.69
C GLN A 211 39.09 10.17 5.19
N ALA A 212 38.15 10.58 6.03
CA ALA A 212 38.13 11.91 6.63
C ALA A 212 39.38 12.16 7.48
N GLN A 213 39.78 11.19 8.32
CA GLN A 213 40.99 11.30 9.13
C GLN A 213 42.27 11.48 8.28
N VAL A 214 42.38 10.73 7.18
CA VAL A 214 43.50 10.87 6.23
C VAL A 214 43.49 12.25 5.55
N ALA A 215 42.30 12.71 5.14
CA ALA A 215 42.13 14.02 4.50
C ALA A 215 42.50 15.17 5.45
N THR A 216 42.11 15.10 6.73
CA THR A 216 42.49 16.08 7.75
C THR A 216 44.01 16.13 7.92
N ARG A 217 44.66 14.98 8.12
CA ARG A 217 46.13 14.93 8.24
C ARG A 217 46.84 15.48 7.01
N TYR A 218 46.33 15.19 5.81
CA TYR A 218 46.86 15.74 4.57
C TYR A 218 46.75 17.27 4.54
N GLN A 219 45.63 17.84 4.98
CA GLN A 219 45.45 19.29 5.05
C GLN A 219 46.46 19.92 6.03
N ASP A 220 46.67 19.31 7.20
CA ASP A 220 47.64 19.79 8.19
C ASP A 220 49.07 19.77 7.62
N TYR A 221 49.49 18.65 7.03
CA TYR A 221 50.81 18.55 6.40
C TYR A 221 50.99 19.52 5.23
N ARG A 222 49.93 19.78 4.46
CA ARG A 222 49.97 20.74 3.36
C ARG A 222 50.19 22.17 3.87
N GLN A 223 49.53 22.56 4.97
CA GLN A 223 49.75 23.85 5.61
C GLN A 223 51.18 23.97 6.16
N GLU A 224 51.67 22.93 6.83
CA GLU A 224 53.03 22.91 7.37
C GLU A 224 54.09 22.99 6.25
N LEU A 225 53.88 22.26 5.15
CA LEU A 225 54.74 22.31 3.97
C LEU A 225 54.77 23.72 3.38
N GLN A 226 53.61 24.36 3.19
CA GLN A 226 53.53 25.74 2.69
C GLN A 226 54.28 26.72 3.60
N LEU A 227 54.09 26.62 4.91
CA LEU A 227 54.79 27.46 5.88
C LEU A 227 56.31 27.29 5.79
N LYS A 228 56.79 26.04 5.78
CA LYS A 228 58.22 25.72 5.65
C LYS A 228 58.81 26.20 4.33
N GLN A 229 58.08 26.06 3.22
CA GLN A 229 58.48 26.60 1.92
C GLN A 229 58.58 28.12 1.95
N HIS A 230 57.57 28.82 2.48
CA HIS A 230 57.60 30.28 2.62
C HIS A 230 58.79 30.74 3.47
N LEU A 231 59.08 30.05 4.57
CA LEU A 231 60.23 30.35 5.42
C LEU A 231 61.56 30.16 4.68
N LEU A 232 61.71 29.07 3.93
CA LEU A 232 62.90 28.82 3.11
C LEU A 232 63.09 29.92 2.05
N TRP A 233 62.01 30.31 1.36
CA TRP A 233 62.05 31.39 0.37
C TRP A 233 62.42 32.74 1.00
N PHE A 234 61.91 33.03 2.20
CA PHE A 234 62.27 34.23 2.94
C PHE A 234 63.76 34.25 3.31
N LEU A 235 64.30 33.15 3.84
CA LEU A 235 65.73 33.02 4.16
C LEU A 235 66.60 33.22 2.92
N ARG A 236 66.29 32.54 1.81
CA ARG A 236 67.01 32.70 0.54
C ARG A 236 67.00 34.15 0.04
N ARG A 237 65.85 34.83 0.14
CA ARG A 237 65.73 36.24 -0.25
C ARG A 237 66.59 37.13 0.64
N ARG A 238 66.61 36.89 1.96
CA ARG A 238 67.43 37.64 2.91
C ARG A 238 68.92 37.45 2.64
N ASP A 239 69.35 36.21 2.45
CA ASP A 239 70.76 35.89 2.20
C ASP A 239 71.22 36.49 0.85
N ALA A 240 70.38 36.42 -0.19
CA ALA A 240 70.65 37.08 -1.47
C ALA A 240 70.71 38.62 -1.36
N ALA A 241 69.90 39.23 -0.49
CA ALA A 241 69.96 40.66 -0.23
C ALA A 241 71.27 41.06 0.48
N ALA A 242 71.71 40.25 1.46
CA ALA A 242 72.99 40.47 2.14
C ALA A 242 74.18 40.34 1.19
N GLU A 243 74.20 39.32 0.32
CA GLU A 243 75.24 39.17 -0.71
C GLU A 243 75.22 40.34 -1.70
N ARG A 244 74.03 40.80 -2.11
CA ARG A 244 73.91 41.98 -2.98
C ARG A 244 74.49 43.23 -2.31
N GLU A 245 74.24 43.44 -1.03
CA GLU A 245 74.76 44.58 -0.27
C GLU A 245 76.28 44.51 -0.09
N ARG A 246 76.81 43.30 0.18
CA ARG A 246 78.25 43.04 0.21
C ARG A 246 78.92 43.39 -1.12
N HIS A 247 78.40 42.87 -2.23
CA HIS A 247 78.93 43.16 -3.56
C HIS A 247 78.77 44.63 -3.96
N ALA A 248 77.68 45.29 -3.57
CA ALA A 248 77.51 46.73 -3.79
C ALA A 248 78.57 47.54 -3.03
N GLY A 249 78.89 47.16 -1.78
CA GLY A 249 79.98 47.75 -1.00
C GLY A 249 81.36 47.52 -1.61
N GLU A 250 81.63 46.30 -2.10
CA GLU A 250 82.86 45.97 -2.82
C GLU A 250 83.01 46.82 -4.10
N ILE A 251 81.95 46.93 -4.90
CA ILE A 251 81.91 47.76 -6.11
C ILE A 251 82.16 49.23 -5.76
N ALA A 252 81.52 49.76 -4.71
CA ALA A 252 81.72 51.14 -4.28
C ALA A 252 83.17 51.39 -3.84
N ARG A 253 83.78 50.47 -3.08
CA ARG A 253 85.19 50.58 -2.66
C ARG A 253 86.13 50.57 -3.86
N VAL A 254 85.98 49.61 -4.76
CA VAL A 254 86.79 49.51 -5.99
C VAL A 254 86.58 50.74 -6.88
N GLY A 255 85.36 51.28 -6.94
CA GLY A 255 85.05 52.54 -7.62
C GLY A 255 85.85 53.72 -7.07
N VAL A 256 85.88 53.89 -5.74
CA VAL A 256 86.68 54.94 -5.08
C VAL A 256 88.18 54.74 -5.28
N GLU A 257 88.67 53.50 -5.18
CA GLU A 257 90.09 53.18 -5.45
C GLU A 257 90.47 53.53 -6.89
N MET A 258 89.62 53.18 -7.86
CA MET A 258 89.83 53.51 -9.27
C MET A 258 89.81 55.03 -9.50
N GLU A 259 88.86 55.77 -8.91
CA GLU A 259 88.84 57.23 -8.98
C GLU A 259 90.11 57.84 -8.39
N ALA A 260 90.60 57.34 -7.25
CA ALA A 260 91.84 57.79 -6.63
C ALA A 260 93.07 57.52 -7.51
N GLU A 261 93.18 56.35 -8.12
CA GLU A 261 94.27 56.05 -9.07
C GLU A 261 94.18 56.91 -10.34
N THR A 262 92.98 57.17 -10.87
CA THR A 262 92.82 58.10 -12.01
C THR A 262 93.19 59.54 -11.66
N ALA A 263 92.93 59.97 -10.42
CA ALA A 263 93.36 61.28 -9.93
C ALA A 263 94.90 61.36 -9.82
N ARG A 264 95.56 60.32 -9.30
CA ARG A 264 97.03 60.23 -9.26
C ARG A 264 97.65 60.22 -10.65
N LEU A 265 97.06 59.51 -11.60
CA LEU A 265 97.49 59.52 -12.99
C LEU A 265 97.42 60.94 -13.56
N ARG A 266 96.30 61.64 -13.35
CA ARG A 266 96.14 63.04 -13.78
C ARG A 266 97.11 64.01 -13.10
N GLU A 267 97.49 63.78 -11.84
CA GLU A 267 98.53 64.56 -11.18
C GLU A 267 99.92 64.30 -11.75
N ALA A 268 100.22 63.05 -12.12
CA ALA A 268 101.48 62.67 -12.75
C ALA A 268 101.62 63.19 -14.19
N GLU A 269 100.50 63.28 -14.93
CA GLU A 269 100.47 63.84 -16.29
C GLU A 269 100.57 65.38 -16.31
N ASN A 270 100.28 66.06 -15.20
CA ASN A 270 100.36 67.51 -15.06
C ASN A 270 101.68 68.03 -14.44
N ARG A 271 102.65 67.14 -14.16
CA ARG A 271 104.03 67.47 -13.75
C ARG A 271 105.00 67.30 -14.90
#